data_AF-A0AAE0QUV1-F1
#
_entry.id   AF-A0AAE0QUV1-F1
#
_cell.length_a   1.000
_cell.length_b   1.000
_cell.length_c   1.000
_cell.angle_alpha   90.00
_cell.angle_beta   90.00
_cell.angle_gamma   90.00
#
_symmetry.space_group_name_H-M   'P 1'
#
loop_
_entity.id
_entity.type
_entity.pdbx_description
1 polymer ?
#
loop_
_entity_poly.entity_id
_entity_poly.type
_entity_poly.pdbx_seq_one_letter_code
_entity_poly.pdbx_strand_id
1 'polypeptide(L)'
;RNHEFSDTIECSRITRDDFSQFFSGIRPLRVWLVFTVLLSFSLCSLANKLNMCMDGKHHKTEPGPEGELYQQVDTTWRKERILDVPLCLEDCETWYNDCKNDITCKENWHKGWNWTSDTNHCPVGAQCRKWTDVFPTAQSMCEKIWSNSYKYTMYSRDSGRCMQMWFKGENPNKKVAEFYLNHGSRTETAMMTSFTLSLVVLLSML
;
A
#
# COMPACT_ATOMS: atom_id res chain seq x y z
N ARG A 1 25.81 -28.32 -17.30
CA ARG A 1 25.81 -29.67 -16.68
C ARG A 1 24.99 -29.57 -15.41
N ASN A 2 23.79 -30.16 -15.43
CA ASN A 2 22.97 -30.79 -14.38
C ASN A 2 23.06 -30.23 -12.93
N HIS A 3 21.99 -30.13 -12.13
CA HIS A 3 20.70 -30.84 -12.17
C HIS A 3 19.51 -29.94 -11.77
N GLU A 4 18.40 -30.21 -12.45
CA GLU A 4 16.98 -30.11 -12.06
C GLU A 4 16.67 -30.60 -10.63
N PHE A 5 15.87 -29.84 -9.84
CA PHE A 5 14.66 -30.34 -9.14
C PHE A 5 13.86 -29.24 -8.40
N SER A 6 12.56 -29.52 -8.23
CA SER A 6 11.59 -28.95 -7.27
C SER A 6 10.83 -27.64 -7.62
N ASP A 7 9.73 -27.86 -8.35
CA ASP A 7 8.35 -27.50 -7.97
C ASP A 7 7.84 -26.04 -8.03
N THR A 8 7.30 -25.71 -9.20
CA THR A 8 5.85 -25.47 -9.40
C THR A 8 5.07 -24.72 -8.30
N ILE A 9 4.99 -23.39 -8.40
CA ILE A 9 3.70 -22.67 -8.34
C ILE A 9 3.66 -21.71 -9.53
N GLU A 10 3.07 -22.17 -10.63
CA GLU A 10 2.75 -21.30 -11.75
C GLU A 10 1.55 -20.44 -11.34
N CYS A 11 1.78 -19.15 -11.06
CA CYS A 11 0.71 -18.19 -10.81
C CYS A 11 -0.10 -18.02 -12.10
N SER A 12 -1.14 -18.85 -12.26
CA SER A 12 -2.06 -18.82 -13.39
C SER A 12 -2.71 -17.45 -13.45
N ARG A 13 -2.22 -16.61 -14.37
CA ARG A 13 -2.81 -15.30 -14.68
C ARG A 13 -4.11 -15.57 -15.41
N ILE A 14 -5.20 -15.78 -14.66
CA ILE A 14 -6.56 -15.93 -15.20
C ILE A 14 -6.88 -14.66 -15.99
N THR A 15 -6.77 -14.74 -17.30
CA THR A 15 -7.21 -13.67 -18.19
C THR A 15 -8.72 -13.77 -18.39
N ARG A 16 -9.31 -12.64 -18.77
CA ARG A 16 -10.75 -12.46 -18.97
C ARG A 16 -11.35 -13.38 -20.07
N ASP A 17 -10.52 -14.07 -20.83
CA ASP A 17 -10.91 -14.77 -22.06
C ASP A 17 -11.31 -16.23 -21.84
N ASP A 18 -10.85 -16.89 -20.76
CA ASP A 18 -11.22 -18.28 -20.42
C ASP A 18 -12.72 -18.44 -20.06
N PHE A 19 -13.34 -17.38 -19.55
CA PHE A 19 -14.76 -17.40 -19.15
C PHE A 19 -15.74 -17.55 -20.33
N SER A 20 -15.27 -17.38 -21.57
CA SER A 20 -16.08 -17.46 -22.79
C SER A 20 -16.54 -18.89 -23.12
N GLN A 21 -15.74 -19.92 -22.81
CA GLN A 21 -16.00 -21.29 -23.27
C GLN A 21 -16.95 -22.10 -22.37
N PHE A 22 -17.26 -21.65 -21.14
CA PHE A 22 -18.03 -22.45 -20.19
C PHE A 22 -19.57 -22.35 -20.34
N PHE A 23 -20.08 -21.44 -21.17
CA PHE A 23 -21.53 -21.14 -21.26
C PHE A 23 -22.24 -21.72 -22.50
N SER A 24 -21.61 -22.64 -23.21
CA SER A 24 -22.20 -23.35 -24.36
C SER A 24 -23.11 -24.52 -23.95
N GLY A 25 -24.27 -24.22 -23.33
CA GLY A 25 -25.43 -25.13 -23.47
C GLY A 25 -26.32 -25.46 -22.26
N ILE A 26 -26.58 -24.55 -21.30
CA ILE A 26 -27.56 -24.83 -20.23
C ILE A 26 -28.63 -23.73 -20.07
N ARG A 27 -29.89 -24.12 -20.28
CA ARG A 27 -31.15 -23.52 -19.76
C ARG A 27 -31.96 -24.68 -19.15
N PRO A 28 -32.96 -24.50 -18.26
CA PRO A 28 -33.50 -23.27 -17.62
C PRO A 28 -33.56 -23.38 -16.06
N LEU A 29 -33.93 -22.39 -15.23
CA LEU A 29 -33.86 -20.91 -15.32
C LEU A 29 -33.79 -20.30 -13.89
N ARG A 30 -32.99 -19.24 -13.76
CA ARG A 30 -33.13 -18.07 -12.85
C ARG A 30 -32.83 -18.13 -11.34
N VAL A 31 -33.37 -19.01 -10.49
CA VAL A 31 -33.13 -18.84 -9.03
C VAL A 31 -31.77 -19.40 -8.59
N TRP A 32 -31.53 -20.69 -8.83
CA TRP A 32 -30.31 -21.36 -8.37
C TRP A 32 -29.03 -20.79 -9.00
N LEU A 33 -29.11 -20.35 -10.26
CA LEU A 33 -28.01 -19.67 -10.95
C LEU A 33 -27.64 -18.32 -10.31
N VAL A 34 -28.60 -17.57 -9.77
CA VAL A 34 -28.31 -16.32 -9.05
C VAL A 34 -27.65 -16.64 -7.71
N PHE A 35 -28.12 -17.66 -6.98
CA PHE A 35 -27.47 -18.10 -5.74
C PHE A 35 -26.03 -18.59 -5.95
N THR A 36 -25.76 -19.41 -6.96
CA THR A 36 -24.40 -19.92 -7.23
C THR A 36 -23.47 -18.83 -7.78
N VAL A 37 -23.97 -17.90 -8.61
CA VAL A 37 -23.18 -16.74 -9.05
C VAL A 37 -22.86 -15.79 -7.90
N LEU A 38 -23.81 -15.51 -6.98
CA LEU A 38 -23.55 -14.67 -5.81
C LEU A 38 -22.58 -15.31 -4.81
N LEU A 39 -22.70 -16.63 -4.57
CA LEU A 39 -21.77 -17.37 -3.72
C LEU A 39 -20.36 -17.44 -4.32
N SER A 40 -20.24 -17.68 -5.63
CA SER A 40 -18.93 -17.75 -6.30
C SER A 40 -18.24 -16.38 -6.44
N PHE A 41 -18.99 -15.29 -6.67
CA PHE A 41 -18.41 -13.94 -6.66
C PHE A 41 -17.78 -13.58 -5.32
N SER A 42 -18.38 -14.04 -4.21
CA SER A 42 -17.91 -13.71 -2.85
C SER A 42 -16.60 -14.40 -2.44
N LEU A 43 -16.12 -15.42 -3.16
CA LEU A 43 -14.82 -16.06 -2.90
C LEU A 43 -13.68 -15.46 -3.75
N CYS A 44 -13.99 -14.66 -4.78
CA CYS A 44 -13.00 -14.25 -5.79
C CYS A 44 -12.14 -13.04 -5.38
N SER A 45 -12.53 -12.29 -4.34
CA SER A 45 -11.88 -11.01 -4.00
C SER A 45 -10.61 -11.10 -3.12
N LEU A 46 -10.15 -12.30 -2.75
CA LEU A 46 -8.93 -12.46 -1.93
C LEU A 46 -7.64 -12.38 -2.78
N ALA A 47 -7.44 -11.25 -3.45
CA ALA A 47 -6.17 -10.92 -4.06
C ALA A 47 -5.10 -10.82 -2.95
N ASN A 48 -4.12 -11.73 -2.96
CA ASN A 48 -3.09 -11.78 -1.93
C ASN A 48 -2.13 -10.59 -2.09
N LYS A 49 -2.40 -9.51 -1.33
CA LYS A 49 -1.68 -8.24 -1.40
C LYS A 49 -0.33 -8.24 -0.64
N LEU A 50 0.11 -9.42 -0.18
CA LEU A 50 1.41 -9.62 0.45
C LEU A 50 2.48 -9.90 -0.61
N ASN A 51 3.73 -9.49 -0.37
CA ASN A 51 4.88 -9.72 -1.26
C ASN A 51 4.67 -9.19 -2.70
N MET A 52 4.12 -7.99 -2.83
CA MET A 52 4.04 -7.26 -4.10
C MET A 52 4.69 -5.88 -3.98
N CYS A 53 5.23 -5.38 -5.10
CA CYS A 53 5.79 -4.04 -5.21
C CYS A 53 4.72 -3.08 -5.76
N MET A 54 4.72 -1.83 -5.31
CA MET A 54 3.84 -0.80 -5.88
C MET A 54 4.29 -0.38 -7.28
N ASP A 55 3.36 -0.10 -8.18
CA ASP A 55 3.61 0.44 -9.53
C ASP A 55 4.13 1.91 -9.47
N GLY A 56 5.44 2.03 -9.26
CA GLY A 56 6.19 3.29 -9.22
C GLY A 56 7.44 3.26 -10.12
N LYS A 57 7.77 4.39 -10.75
CA LYS A 57 8.88 4.57 -11.70
C LYS A 57 10.20 3.86 -11.36
N HIS A 58 10.55 3.80 -10.08
CA HIS A 58 11.83 3.32 -9.58
C HIS A 58 11.69 2.08 -8.67
N HIS A 59 10.52 1.45 -8.66
CA HIS A 59 10.32 0.18 -7.95
C HIS A 59 10.59 -0.98 -8.90
N LYS A 60 11.07 -2.10 -8.34
CA LYS A 60 11.08 -3.39 -9.04
C LYS A 60 9.63 -3.83 -9.29
N THR A 61 9.39 -4.64 -10.31
CA THR A 61 8.08 -5.27 -10.55
C THR A 61 7.78 -6.38 -9.54
N GLU A 62 8.81 -7.04 -9.02
CA GLU A 62 8.69 -8.14 -8.05
C GLU A 62 9.69 -7.95 -6.89
N PRO A 63 9.37 -8.44 -5.68
CA PRO A 63 10.31 -8.43 -4.56
C PRO A 63 11.53 -9.29 -4.86
N GLY A 64 12.70 -8.83 -4.44
CA GLY A 64 13.93 -9.61 -4.52
C GLY A 64 15.04 -8.94 -3.70
N PRO A 65 16.13 -9.67 -3.41
CA PRO A 65 17.22 -9.18 -2.56
C PRO A 65 17.65 -7.75 -2.93
N GLU A 66 17.79 -6.90 -1.91
CA GLU A 66 18.20 -5.50 -2.09
C GLU A 66 19.73 -5.46 -2.19
N GLY A 67 20.22 -5.17 -3.40
CA GLY A 67 21.65 -4.98 -3.70
C GLY A 67 21.98 -3.49 -3.90
N GLU A 68 23.27 -3.17 -3.88
CA GLU A 68 23.78 -1.80 -3.81
C GLU A 68 23.59 -0.97 -5.11
N LEU A 69 22.88 0.16 -4.96
CA LEU A 69 23.00 1.44 -5.69
C LEU A 69 22.59 1.60 -7.18
N TYR A 70 22.26 2.87 -7.48
CA TYR A 70 22.33 3.64 -8.76
C TYR A 70 21.03 4.21 -9.39
N GLN A 71 21.15 5.39 -10.02
CA GLN A 71 20.09 6.26 -10.58
C GLN A 71 20.05 6.24 -12.12
N GLN A 72 18.89 6.56 -12.74
CA GLN A 72 18.73 7.72 -13.66
C GLN A 72 17.25 8.05 -14.02
N VAL A 73 17.06 9.22 -14.64
CA VAL A 73 15.78 9.94 -14.96
C VAL A 73 15.09 9.42 -16.27
N ASP A 74 13.90 9.80 -16.74
CA ASP A 74 13.03 11.01 -16.61
C ASP A 74 11.50 10.64 -16.60
N THR A 75 10.56 11.59 -16.65
CA THR A 75 9.34 11.61 -15.83
C THR A 75 7.99 11.30 -16.52
N THR A 76 6.98 11.00 -15.68
CA THR A 76 5.54 10.84 -15.98
C THR A 76 4.64 10.82 -14.72
N TRP A 77 4.78 10.01 -13.65
CA TRP A 77 5.69 8.86 -13.41
C TRP A 77 5.20 7.79 -12.38
N ARG A 78 4.09 7.94 -11.65
CA ARG A 78 3.61 6.92 -10.67
C ARG A 78 2.14 6.57 -10.90
N LYS A 79 1.78 5.29 -10.85
CA LYS A 79 0.37 4.87 -10.78
C LYS A 79 -0.09 4.69 -9.33
N GLU A 80 0.82 4.26 -8.45
CA GLU A 80 0.52 3.96 -7.05
C GLU A 80 1.43 4.72 -6.09
N ARG A 81 1.00 4.84 -4.83
CA ARG A 81 1.80 5.38 -3.73
C ARG A 81 1.34 4.83 -2.38
N ILE A 82 2.24 4.89 -1.40
CA ILE A 82 1.85 4.71 0.00
C ILE A 82 0.98 5.87 0.50
N LEU A 83 0.04 5.51 1.37
CA LEU A 83 -0.87 6.37 2.11
C LEU A 83 -1.03 5.79 3.51
N ASP A 84 -1.02 6.64 4.52
CA ASP A 84 -1.28 6.33 5.93
C ASP A 84 -0.50 5.13 6.49
N VAL A 85 0.73 4.90 6.01
CA VAL A 85 1.59 3.81 6.51
C VAL A 85 1.87 4.06 8.00
N PRO A 86 1.48 3.14 8.90
CA PRO A 86 1.52 3.36 10.35
C PRO A 86 2.98 3.33 10.80
N LEU A 87 3.64 4.48 10.91
CA LEU A 87 5.04 4.57 11.32
C LEU A 87 5.15 4.37 12.84
N CYS A 88 6.14 3.62 13.29
CA CYS A 88 6.37 3.42 14.72
C CYS A 88 6.69 4.74 15.44
N LEU A 89 6.28 4.83 16.70
CA LEU A 89 6.44 6.02 17.54
C LEU A 89 7.90 6.48 17.56
N GLU A 90 8.81 5.57 17.87
CA GLU A 90 10.24 5.83 18.01
C GLU A 90 10.89 6.27 16.70
N ASP A 91 10.49 5.68 15.56
CA ASP A 91 11.02 6.01 14.23
C ASP A 91 10.62 7.44 13.82
N CYS A 92 9.38 7.84 14.08
CA CYS A 92 8.94 9.22 13.79
C CYS A 92 9.57 10.25 14.74
N GLU A 93 9.60 9.96 16.04
CA GLU A 93 10.18 10.85 17.05
C GLU A 93 11.69 11.00 16.88
N THR A 94 12.42 9.93 16.54
CA THR A 94 13.88 10.00 16.31
C THR A 94 14.18 10.86 15.09
N TRP A 95 13.53 10.60 13.95
CA TRP A 95 13.68 11.40 12.73
C TRP A 95 13.39 12.90 12.98
N TYR A 96 12.33 13.19 13.73
CA TYR A 96 12.02 14.57 14.11
C TYR A 96 13.11 15.20 14.98
N ASN A 97 13.62 14.46 15.96
CA ASN A 97 14.63 14.94 16.89
C ASN A 97 16.00 15.16 16.25
N ASP A 98 16.34 14.39 15.22
CA ASP A 98 17.56 14.59 14.43
C ASP A 98 17.45 15.89 13.61
N CYS A 99 16.32 16.13 12.95
CA CYS A 99 16.11 17.31 12.10
C CYS A 99 15.68 18.60 12.82
N LYS A 100 15.32 18.57 14.12
CA LYS A 100 14.70 19.73 14.82
C LYS A 100 15.51 21.03 14.83
N ASN A 101 16.82 20.96 14.57
CA ASN A 101 17.71 22.12 14.50
C ASN A 101 18.03 22.57 13.06
N ASP A 102 17.62 21.80 12.05
CA ASP A 102 17.76 22.15 10.64
C ASP A 102 16.79 23.28 10.25
N ILE A 103 16.84 23.65 8.97
CA ILE A 103 15.97 24.66 8.37
C ILE A 103 15.21 24.09 7.17
N THR A 104 14.00 24.58 6.95
CA THR A 104 13.25 24.34 5.71
C THR A 104 12.33 25.51 5.40
N CYS A 105 11.93 25.64 4.14
CA CYS A 105 11.01 26.68 3.67
C CYS A 105 9.59 26.15 3.40
N LYS A 106 9.34 24.84 3.57
CA LYS A 106 8.07 24.19 3.23
C LYS A 106 7.71 23.03 4.16
N GLU A 107 6.42 22.93 4.49
CA GLU A 107 5.81 21.84 5.26
C GLU A 107 5.53 20.59 4.40
N ASN A 108 5.39 20.74 3.08
CA ASN A 108 5.10 19.63 2.17
C ASN A 108 6.16 19.57 1.07
N TRP A 109 6.95 18.49 1.07
CA TRP A 109 8.08 18.27 0.17
C TRP A 109 7.68 17.47 -1.08
N HIS A 110 6.46 16.96 -1.16
CA HIS A 110 5.96 16.25 -2.33
C HIS A 110 5.63 17.19 -3.50
N LYS A 111 5.33 18.48 -3.24
CA LYS A 111 4.86 19.42 -4.28
C LYS A 111 5.16 20.90 -4.00
N GLY A 112 5.19 21.69 -5.08
CA GLY A 112 5.32 23.15 -5.02
C GLY A 112 6.71 23.65 -4.63
N TRP A 113 7.75 22.90 -5.01
CA TRP A 113 9.12 23.42 -5.10
C TRP A 113 9.29 24.25 -6.36
N ASN A 114 10.31 25.11 -6.37
CA ASN A 114 10.84 25.69 -7.60
C ASN A 114 11.79 24.67 -8.25
N TRP A 115 11.59 24.40 -9.54
CA TRP A 115 12.38 23.49 -10.38
C TRP A 115 12.89 24.19 -11.66
N THR A 116 13.14 25.51 -11.61
CA THR A 116 13.75 26.25 -12.73
C THR A 116 15.21 25.83 -12.98
N SER A 117 15.85 25.21 -11.99
CA SER A 117 17.16 24.53 -12.10
C SER A 117 16.98 23.02 -11.88
N ASP A 118 18.06 22.25 -12.10
CA ASP A 118 18.09 20.78 -11.98
C ASP A 118 17.83 20.23 -10.56
N THR A 119 17.74 21.11 -9.55
CA THR A 119 17.52 20.78 -8.15
C THR A 119 16.30 21.53 -7.59
N ASN A 120 15.69 21.00 -6.51
CA ASN A 120 14.56 21.68 -5.87
C ASN A 120 15.01 22.88 -5.03
N HIS A 121 14.50 24.07 -5.34
CA HIS A 121 14.69 25.28 -4.56
C HIS A 121 13.39 25.73 -3.89
N CYS A 122 13.52 26.53 -2.83
CA CYS A 122 12.38 27.20 -2.21
C CYS A 122 11.59 28.02 -3.24
N PRO A 123 10.24 27.99 -3.20
CA PRO A 123 9.40 28.79 -4.09
C PRO A 123 9.61 30.28 -3.81
N VAL A 124 9.39 31.11 -4.84
CA VAL A 124 9.62 32.56 -4.78
C VAL A 124 8.88 33.18 -3.59
N GLY A 125 9.59 33.93 -2.75
CA GLY A 125 9.05 34.57 -1.55
C GLY A 125 8.99 33.69 -0.30
N ALA A 126 9.23 32.38 -0.38
CA ALA A 126 9.30 31.53 0.81
C ALA A 126 10.64 31.69 1.54
N GLN A 127 10.56 32.03 2.82
CA GLN A 127 11.72 32.15 3.70
C GLN A 127 12.08 30.79 4.32
N CYS A 128 13.37 30.51 4.48
CA CYS A 128 13.85 29.42 5.31
C CYS A 128 13.54 29.74 6.79
N ARG A 129 12.92 28.79 7.48
CA ARG A 129 12.58 28.86 8.91
C ARG A 129 13.15 27.64 9.63
N LYS A 130 13.22 27.66 10.96
CA LYS A 130 13.69 26.49 11.72
C LYS A 130 12.72 25.33 11.51
N TRP A 131 13.22 24.10 11.53
CA TRP A 131 12.41 22.88 11.36
C TRP A 131 11.19 22.87 12.30
N THR A 132 11.40 23.27 13.55
CA THR A 132 10.37 23.40 14.60
C THR A 132 9.29 24.44 14.30
N ASP A 133 9.58 25.48 13.52
CA ASP A 133 8.61 26.52 13.10
C ASP A 133 7.70 26.05 11.95
N VAL A 134 8.16 25.02 11.22
CA VAL A 134 7.44 24.42 10.09
C VAL A 134 6.71 23.15 10.52
N PHE A 135 7.34 22.38 11.41
CA PHE A 135 6.83 21.15 12.01
C PHE A 135 6.91 21.26 13.55
N PRO A 136 5.83 21.71 14.22
CA PRO A 136 5.83 21.86 15.68
C PRO A 136 5.93 20.55 16.47
N THR A 137 5.62 19.40 15.83
CA THR A 137 5.68 18.06 16.44
C THR A 137 6.15 17.00 15.44
N ALA A 138 6.65 15.87 15.93
CA ALA A 138 7.00 14.71 15.10
C ALA A 138 5.82 14.23 14.24
N GLN A 139 4.61 14.12 14.83
CA GLN A 139 3.38 13.84 14.07
C GLN A 139 3.21 14.80 12.89
N SER A 140 3.32 16.11 13.11
CA SER A 140 3.15 17.11 12.06
C SER A 140 4.18 16.96 10.94
N MET A 141 5.40 16.52 11.26
CA MET A 141 6.45 16.22 10.29
C MET A 141 6.09 14.97 9.48
N CYS A 142 5.99 13.81 10.14
CA CYS A 142 5.82 12.51 9.48
C CYS A 142 4.56 12.45 8.60
N GLU A 143 3.46 13.07 9.05
CA GLU A 143 2.20 13.08 8.30
C GLU A 143 2.21 14.07 7.14
N LYS A 144 2.86 15.24 7.24
CA LYS A 144 2.71 16.30 6.22
C LYS A 144 3.84 16.35 5.19
N ILE A 145 5.08 16.05 5.59
CA ILE A 145 6.27 16.22 4.73
C ILE A 145 6.12 15.48 3.39
N TRP A 146 5.54 14.28 3.41
CA TRP A 146 5.26 13.47 2.23
C TRP A 146 3.77 13.34 1.87
N SER A 147 2.92 14.30 2.26
CA SER A 147 1.48 14.30 1.97
C SER A 147 0.77 13.01 2.43
N ASN A 148 0.79 12.72 3.72
CA ASN A 148 0.13 11.57 4.34
C ASN A 148 0.60 10.20 3.78
N SER A 149 1.85 10.11 3.31
CA SER A 149 2.47 8.80 3.02
C SER A 149 2.63 7.95 4.28
N TYR A 150 2.95 8.60 5.40
CA TYR A 150 3.01 8.01 6.73
C TYR A 150 1.93 8.58 7.64
N LYS A 151 1.52 7.77 8.61
CA LYS A 151 0.61 8.13 9.69
C LYS A 151 1.34 7.94 11.02
N TYR A 152 1.21 8.92 11.92
CA TYR A 152 1.79 8.82 13.25
C TYR A 152 1.04 7.78 14.09
N THR A 153 1.75 7.02 14.92
CA THR A 153 1.14 6.05 15.82
C THR A 153 1.76 6.11 17.21
N MET A 154 0.99 5.67 18.21
CA MET A 154 1.46 5.45 19.58
C MET A 154 2.01 4.02 19.77
N TYR A 155 2.23 3.27 18.69
CA TYR A 155 2.72 1.90 18.75
C TYR A 155 4.24 1.90 18.79
N SER A 156 4.80 1.21 19.79
CA SER A 156 6.23 0.94 19.86
C SER A 156 6.67 -0.04 18.78
N ARG A 157 7.95 0.01 18.41
CA ARG A 157 8.58 -0.89 17.43
C ARG A 157 8.26 -2.38 17.65
N ASP A 158 8.26 -2.84 18.90
CA ASP A 158 8.03 -4.25 19.26
C ASP A 158 6.55 -4.67 19.25
N SER A 159 5.62 -3.75 19.04
CA SER A 159 4.17 -4.01 19.05
C SER A 159 3.68 -4.95 17.94
N GLY A 160 4.43 -5.07 16.84
CA GLY A 160 3.98 -5.71 15.60
C GLY A 160 2.83 -4.98 14.88
N ARG A 161 2.54 -3.71 15.25
CA ARG A 161 1.40 -2.91 14.74
C ARG A 161 1.81 -1.65 13.99
N CYS A 162 3.10 -1.41 13.80
CA CYS A 162 3.64 -0.27 13.08
C CYS A 162 4.85 -0.69 12.24
N MET A 163 5.07 0.00 11.12
CA MET A 163 6.22 -0.19 10.26
C MET A 163 7.44 0.52 10.85
N GLN A 164 8.56 -0.20 10.90
CA GLN A 164 9.87 0.33 11.25
C GLN A 164 10.60 0.72 9.95
N MET A 165 11.10 1.94 9.86
CA MET A 165 11.85 2.42 8.68
C MET A 165 13.34 2.06 8.77
N TRP A 166 13.86 1.88 9.99
CA TRP A 166 15.23 1.40 10.22
C TRP A 166 15.22 0.16 11.12
N PHE A 167 15.81 -0.95 10.68
CA PHE A 167 15.97 -2.18 11.47
C PHE A 167 17.23 -2.95 11.04
N LYS A 168 17.61 -3.98 11.79
CA LYS A 168 18.75 -4.88 11.47
C LYS A 168 18.30 -6.33 11.59
N GLY A 169 18.77 -7.20 10.70
CA GLY A 169 18.41 -8.63 10.70
C GLY A 169 17.13 -8.91 9.90
N GLU A 170 16.28 -9.81 10.41
CA GLU A 170 14.99 -10.15 9.77
C GLU A 170 14.07 -8.91 9.68
N ASN A 171 13.31 -8.80 8.59
CA ASN A 171 12.41 -7.68 8.36
C ASN A 171 11.16 -7.75 9.27
N PRO A 172 11.01 -6.87 10.28
CA PRO A 172 9.88 -6.90 11.21
C PRO A 172 8.55 -6.51 10.54
N ASN A 173 8.61 -5.76 9.44
CA ASN A 173 7.44 -5.22 8.75
C ASN A 173 6.61 -6.29 8.04
N LYS A 174 7.15 -7.50 7.82
CA LYS A 174 6.40 -8.62 7.24
C LYS A 174 5.16 -8.96 8.08
N LYS A 175 5.33 -9.13 9.39
CA LYS A 175 4.23 -9.44 10.33
C LYS A 175 3.22 -8.29 10.44
N VAL A 176 3.71 -7.05 10.32
CA VAL A 176 2.88 -5.83 10.32
C VAL A 176 2.01 -5.77 9.06
N ALA A 177 2.59 -6.04 7.88
CA ALA A 177 1.84 -6.13 6.63
C ALA A 177 0.77 -7.24 6.69
N GLU A 178 1.15 -8.44 7.12
CA GLU A 178 0.23 -9.56 7.36
C GLU A 178 -0.91 -9.19 8.32
N PHE A 179 -0.62 -8.47 9.41
CA PHE A 179 -1.63 -7.99 10.35
C PHE A 179 -2.66 -7.07 9.68
N TYR A 180 -2.21 -6.01 8.98
CA TYR A 180 -3.13 -5.04 8.38
C TYR A 180 -3.90 -5.61 7.17
N LEU A 181 -3.29 -6.48 6.37
CA LEU A 181 -3.98 -7.16 5.27
C LEU A 181 -5.09 -8.07 5.79
N ASN A 182 -4.83 -8.85 6.84
CA ASN A 182 -5.84 -9.74 7.44
C ASN A 182 -6.99 -8.97 8.10
N HIS A 183 -6.72 -7.82 8.74
CA HIS A 183 -7.78 -7.00 9.35
C HIS A 183 -8.59 -6.21 8.31
N GLY A 184 -7.95 -5.71 7.25
CA GLY A 184 -8.65 -5.10 6.11
C GLY A 184 -9.56 -6.10 5.41
N SER A 185 -9.01 -7.25 5.00
CA SER A 185 -9.76 -8.33 4.34
C SER A 185 -10.96 -8.84 5.15
N ARG A 186 -10.81 -9.02 6.47
CA ARG A 186 -11.95 -9.38 7.34
C ARG A 186 -13.05 -8.33 7.34
N THR A 187 -12.68 -7.04 7.33
CA THR A 187 -13.64 -5.93 7.32
C THR A 187 -14.39 -5.87 6.00
N GLU A 188 -13.67 -5.97 4.87
CA GLU A 188 -14.26 -6.02 3.53
C GLU A 188 -15.18 -7.24 3.34
N THR A 189 -14.74 -8.42 3.80
CA THR A 189 -15.54 -9.67 3.75
C THR A 189 -16.80 -9.58 4.61
N ALA A 190 -16.73 -8.98 5.80
CA ALA A 190 -17.88 -8.77 6.66
C ALA A 190 -18.89 -7.77 6.06
N MET A 191 -18.42 -6.69 5.42
CA MET A 191 -19.30 -5.79 4.68
C MET A 191 -19.95 -6.50 3.48
N MET A 192 -19.16 -7.22 2.68
CA MET A 192 -19.66 -7.93 1.50
C MET A 192 -20.71 -8.98 1.86
N THR A 193 -20.48 -9.80 2.91
CA THR A 193 -21.46 -10.79 3.38
C THR A 193 -22.72 -10.14 3.98
N SER A 194 -22.60 -8.99 4.64
CA SER A 194 -23.77 -8.23 5.13
C SER A 194 -24.63 -7.70 3.98
N PHE A 195 -24.02 -7.18 2.91
CA PHE A 195 -24.74 -6.68 1.74
C PHE A 195 -25.38 -7.81 0.93
N THR A 196 -24.69 -8.93 0.71
CA THR A 196 -25.27 -10.08 0.00
C THR A 196 -26.43 -10.70 0.78
N LEU A 197 -26.31 -10.87 2.10
CA LEU A 197 -27.39 -11.35 2.95
C LEU A 197 -28.62 -10.43 2.89
N SER A 198 -28.41 -9.11 2.95
CA SER A 198 -29.49 -8.12 2.85
C SER A 198 -30.22 -8.17 1.50
N LEU A 199 -29.46 -8.32 0.40
CA LEU A 199 -30.03 -8.44 -0.95
C LEU A 199 -30.79 -9.77 -1.13
N VAL A 200 -30.27 -10.88 -0.59
CA VAL A 200 -30.95 -12.19 -0.61
C VAL A 200 -32.27 -12.13 0.16
N VAL A 201 -32.29 -11.49 1.34
CA VAL A 201 -33.54 -11.29 2.09
C VAL A 201 -34.53 -10.45 1.29
N LEU A 202 -34.10 -9.31 0.72
CA LEU A 202 -34.97 -8.47 -0.12
C LEU A 202 -35.58 -9.24 -1.31
N LEU A 203 -34.76 -10.01 -2.03
CA LEU A 203 -35.18 -10.80 -3.19
C LEU A 203 -36.04 -12.03 -2.84
N SER A 204 -36.01 -12.48 -1.58
CA SER A 204 -36.89 -13.55 -1.07
C SER A 204 -38.29 -13.05 -0.64
N MET A 205 -38.49 -11.73 -0.60
CA MET A 205 -39.74 -11.07 -0.19
C MET A 205 -40.49 -10.44 -1.37
N LEU A 206 -40.05 -10.73 -2.61
CA LEU A 206 -40.60 -10.26 -3.89
C LEU A 206 -41.09 -11.44 -4.74
#